data_AF-A0A7C8Z3S1-F1
#
_entry.id   AF-A0A7C8Z3S1-F1
#
_cell.length_a   1.000
_cell.length_b   1.000
_cell.length_c   1.000
_cell.angle_alpha   90.00
_cell.angle_beta   90.00
_cell.angle_gamma   90.00
#
_symmetry.space_group_name_H-M   'P 1'
#
loop_
_entity.id
_entity.type
_entity.pdbx_description
1 polymer ?
#
loop_
_entity_poly.entity_id
_entity_poly.type
_entity_poly.pdbx_seq_one_letter_code
_entity_poly.pdbx_strand_id
1 'polypeptide(L)'
;AVDAVPLSNTCRTVIRLSPGVYRQPVYVPKTKNFITFAGLSPEDTILTWNNTATKIEHHQKSTLIGTGTFGCASVIVEGEDFIAENVTFENSAPQGSGQAVALRATADRCAFYNCRFLGWQ
;
A
#
# COMPACT_ATOMS: atom_id res chain seq x y z
N ALA A 1 8.41 -2.16 9.22
CA ALA A 1 9.49 -1.66 8.32
C ALA A 1 9.32 -0.18 8.00
N VAL A 2 8.17 0.24 7.45
CA VAL A 2 7.84 1.66 7.23
C VAL A 2 8.00 2.49 8.51
N ASP A 3 7.55 1.97 9.65
CA ASP A 3 7.66 2.68 10.94
C ASP A 3 9.10 2.94 11.39
N ALA A 4 10.08 2.15 10.93
CA ALA A 4 11.49 2.34 11.26
C ALA A 4 12.18 3.44 10.44
N VAL A 5 11.59 3.87 9.32
CA VAL A 5 12.13 4.99 8.53
C VAL A 5 11.99 6.29 9.33
N PRO A 6 13.02 7.15 9.41
CA PRO A 6 12.92 8.42 10.14
C PRO A 6 11.78 9.32 9.64
N LEU A 7 11.25 10.14 10.55
CA LEU A 7 10.34 11.22 10.15
C LEU A 7 11.11 12.27 9.34
N SER A 8 10.42 12.91 8.39
CA SER A 8 10.99 13.89 7.46
C SER A 8 12.20 13.35 6.69
N ASN A 9 12.15 12.06 6.33
CA ASN A 9 13.21 11.40 5.60
C ASN A 9 13.52 12.11 4.27
N THR A 10 14.79 12.42 4.04
CA THR A 10 15.29 13.09 2.82
C THR A 10 16.18 12.19 1.96
N CYS A 11 16.49 10.98 2.43
CA CYS A 11 17.36 10.04 1.72
C CYS A 11 16.59 8.76 1.37
N ARG A 12 16.81 8.23 0.16
CA ARG A 12 16.07 7.03 -0.29
C ARG A 12 16.31 5.84 0.63
N THR A 13 15.22 5.32 1.21
CA THR A 13 15.25 4.11 2.04
C THR A 13 14.60 2.97 1.30
N VAL A 14 15.38 1.93 0.98
CA VAL A 14 14.91 0.74 0.28
C VAL A 14 14.49 -0.33 1.28
N ILE A 15 13.21 -0.67 1.28
CA ILE A 15 12.62 -1.76 2.04
C ILE A 15 12.51 -2.97 1.10
N ARG A 16 13.38 -3.95 1.32
CA ARG A 16 13.36 -5.21 0.58
C ARG A 16 12.29 -6.14 1.13
N LEU A 17 11.43 -6.64 0.26
CA LEU A 17 10.37 -7.57 0.57
C LEU A 17 10.79 -8.95 0.06
N SER A 18 10.90 -9.92 0.97
CA SER A 18 11.13 -11.31 0.59
C SER A 18 9.90 -11.89 -0.13
N PRO A 19 10.06 -12.96 -0.91
CA PRO A 19 8.92 -13.71 -1.42
C PRO A 19 7.97 -14.13 -0.28
N GLY A 20 6.68 -13.87 -0.45
CA GLY A 20 5.64 -14.15 0.53
C GLY A 20 4.35 -13.35 0.32
N VAL A 21 3.30 -13.80 1.01
CA VAL A 21 2.00 -13.12 1.07
C VAL A 21 1.88 -12.37 2.39
N TYR A 22 1.86 -11.05 2.31
CA TYR A 22 1.76 -10.15 3.45
C TYR A 22 0.30 -9.72 3.65
N ARG A 23 -0.37 -10.34 4.62
CA ARG A 23 -1.80 -10.13 4.90
C ARG A 23 -2.01 -9.08 5.98
N GLN A 24 -1.82 -7.82 5.62
CA GLN A 24 -2.09 -6.68 6.50
C GLN A 24 -2.25 -5.39 5.68
N PRO A 25 -3.04 -4.42 6.17
CA PRO A 25 -3.07 -3.11 5.55
C PRO A 25 -1.77 -2.34 5.82
N VAL A 26 -1.27 -1.64 4.81
CA VAL A 26 0.00 -0.88 4.88
C VAL A 26 -0.27 0.61 4.69
N TYR A 27 0.31 1.44 5.55
CA TYR A 27 0.23 2.90 5.46
C TYR A 27 1.64 3.52 5.36
N VAL A 28 1.90 4.23 4.27
CA VAL A 28 3.10 5.04 4.06
C VAL A 28 2.74 6.52 4.29
N PRO A 29 3.07 7.11 5.45
CA PRO A 29 2.62 8.45 5.79
C PRO A 29 3.35 9.54 5.01
N LYS A 30 2.70 10.70 4.87
CA LYS A 30 3.28 11.93 4.28
C LYS A 30 4.56 12.45 4.92
N THR A 31 4.87 12.00 6.13
CA THR A 31 6.09 12.38 6.85
C THR A 31 7.28 11.46 6.54
N LYS A 32 7.09 10.43 5.70
CA LYS A 32 8.13 9.44 5.37
C LYS A 32 8.29 9.32 3.85
N ASN A 33 8.93 10.33 3.28
CA ASN A 33 9.21 10.42 1.85
C ASN A 33 10.37 9.49 1.45
N PHE A 34 10.58 9.33 0.13
CA PHE A 34 11.68 8.58 -0.46
C PHE A 34 11.74 7.10 -0.03
N ILE A 35 10.60 6.47 0.21
CA ILE A 35 10.54 5.03 0.48
C ILE A 35 10.47 4.25 -0.83
N THR A 36 11.24 3.17 -0.92
CA THR A 36 11.16 2.22 -2.03
C THR A 36 10.80 0.83 -1.51
N PHE A 37 9.72 0.24 -2.02
CA PHE A 37 9.44 -1.18 -1.84
C PHE A 37 10.06 -1.95 -2.99
N ALA A 38 10.95 -2.89 -2.66
CA ALA A 38 11.65 -3.70 -3.65
C ALA A 38 11.38 -5.19 -3.37
N GLY A 39 10.50 -5.80 -4.17
CA GLY A 39 10.28 -7.24 -4.19
C GLY A 39 11.27 -7.96 -5.11
N LEU A 40 11.21 -9.30 -5.09
CA LEU A 40 12.00 -10.14 -6.00
C LEU A 40 11.27 -10.34 -7.33
N SER A 41 9.99 -10.71 -7.27
CA SER A 41 9.09 -10.91 -8.40
C SER A 41 7.68 -10.50 -7.97
N PRO A 42 6.89 -9.88 -8.86
CA PRO A 42 5.52 -9.52 -8.49
C PRO A 42 4.64 -10.77 -8.29
N GLU A 43 4.95 -11.91 -8.89
CA GLU A 43 4.25 -13.19 -8.69
C GLU A 43 4.37 -13.71 -7.25
N ASP A 44 5.51 -13.50 -6.60
CA ASP A 44 5.82 -14.09 -5.30
C ASP A 44 5.78 -13.08 -4.15
N THR A 45 5.77 -11.77 -4.42
CA THR A 45 5.71 -10.71 -3.38
C THR A 45 4.37 -9.99 -3.41
N ILE A 46 3.44 -10.40 -2.54
CA ILE A 46 2.04 -9.93 -2.57
C ILE A 46 1.70 -9.20 -1.26
N LEU A 47 1.34 -7.91 -1.37
CA LEU A 47 0.73 -7.13 -0.30
C LEU A 47 -0.80 -7.17 -0.45
N THR A 48 -1.51 -7.77 0.51
CA THR A 48 -2.94 -8.04 0.37
C THR A 48 -3.74 -7.74 1.64
N TRP A 49 -4.95 -7.25 1.42
CA TRP A 49 -6.00 -7.11 2.42
C TRP A 49 -7.38 -7.26 1.76
N ASN A 50 -8.47 -7.10 2.52
CA ASN A 50 -9.85 -7.35 2.02
C ASN A 50 -10.87 -6.32 2.53
N ASN A 51 -10.43 -5.08 2.77
CA ASN A 51 -11.33 -4.00 3.17
C ASN A 51 -12.29 -3.64 2.02
N THR A 52 -13.53 -3.32 2.36
CA THR A 52 -14.52 -2.73 1.47
C THR A 52 -14.89 -1.34 1.96
N ALA A 53 -15.55 -0.52 1.13
CA ALA A 53 -15.97 0.83 1.53
C ALA A 53 -16.86 0.85 2.79
N THR A 54 -17.56 -0.25 3.08
CA THR A 54 -18.44 -0.38 4.24
C THR A 54 -17.80 -1.13 5.41
N LYS A 55 -16.67 -1.83 5.19
CA LYS A 55 -15.97 -2.59 6.20
C LYS A 55 -14.46 -2.34 6.12
N ILE A 56 -13.96 -1.48 7.01
CA ILE A 56 -12.55 -1.09 7.08
C ILE A 56 -11.96 -1.55 8.41
N GLU A 57 -11.01 -2.48 8.34
CA GLU A 57 -10.14 -2.88 9.44
C GLU A 57 -8.73 -2.38 9.13
N HIS A 58 -8.21 -1.47 9.95
CA HIS A 58 -6.86 -0.91 9.81
C HIS A 58 -6.30 -0.51 11.18
N HIS A 59 -4.99 -0.65 11.36
CA HIS A 59 -4.29 -0.23 12.58
C HIS A 59 -4.16 1.30 12.73
N GLN A 60 -4.64 2.08 11.76
CA GLN A 60 -4.60 3.55 11.76
C GLN A 60 -6.01 4.07 11.96
N LYS A 61 -6.12 5.25 12.58
CA LYS A 61 -7.42 5.90 12.80
C LYS A 61 -8.02 6.37 11.47
N SER A 62 -9.35 6.29 11.35
CA SER A 62 -10.09 6.77 10.17
C SER A 62 -9.88 8.27 9.88
N THR A 63 -9.50 9.07 10.87
CA THR A 63 -9.10 10.48 10.69
C THR A 63 -7.81 10.64 9.88
N LEU A 64 -6.97 9.61 9.80
CA LEU A 64 -5.72 9.60 9.03
C LEU A 64 -5.91 8.96 7.65
N ILE A 65 -6.50 7.78 7.61
CA ILE A 65 -6.61 6.99 6.36
C ILE A 65 -7.89 7.27 5.56
N GLY A 66 -8.87 7.93 6.19
CA GLY A 66 -10.20 8.21 5.65
C GLY A 66 -11.23 7.11 5.92
N THR A 67 -12.37 7.21 5.24
CA THR A 67 -13.51 6.27 5.30
C THR A 67 -14.00 5.96 3.88
N GLY A 68 -14.95 5.01 3.74
CA GLY A 68 -15.52 4.66 2.45
C GLY A 68 -14.47 4.10 1.48
N THR A 69 -14.68 4.34 0.18
CA THR A 69 -13.73 3.96 -0.88
C THR A 69 -12.32 4.51 -0.64
N PHE A 70 -12.20 5.69 -0.05
CA PHE A 70 -10.92 6.33 0.20
C PHE A 70 -10.10 5.62 1.29
N GLY A 71 -10.78 5.10 2.32
CA GLY A 71 -10.15 4.42 3.46
C GLY A 71 -10.00 2.90 3.30
N CYS A 72 -10.65 2.28 2.30
CA CYS A 72 -10.65 0.81 2.16
C CYS A 72 -9.43 0.23 1.42
N ALA A 73 -8.41 1.03 1.12
CA ALA A 73 -7.25 0.55 0.37
C ALA A 73 -6.40 -0.45 1.18
N SER A 74 -5.94 -1.54 0.54
CA SER A 74 -4.99 -2.48 1.16
C SER A 74 -3.64 -1.82 1.42
N VAL A 75 -3.18 -0.97 0.51
CA VAL A 75 -2.00 -0.13 0.72
C VAL A 75 -2.35 1.34 0.46
N ILE A 76 -1.95 2.20 1.38
CA ILE A 76 -2.13 3.66 1.31
C ILE A 76 -0.76 4.32 1.27
N VAL A 77 -0.52 5.15 0.26
CA VAL A 77 0.72 5.89 0.05
C VAL A 77 0.45 7.39 0.01
N GLU A 78 0.98 8.09 1.02
CA GLU A 78 0.91 9.55 1.16
C GLU A 78 2.30 10.22 1.25
N GLY A 79 3.37 9.43 1.39
CA GLY A 79 4.75 9.91 1.33
C GLY A 79 5.24 10.12 -0.10
N GLU A 80 5.84 11.28 -0.37
CA GLU A 80 6.35 11.68 -1.70
C GLU A 80 7.56 10.86 -2.14
N ASP A 81 7.79 10.80 -3.45
CA ASP A 81 8.90 10.08 -4.09
C ASP A 81 8.91 8.57 -3.79
N PHE A 82 7.73 8.02 -3.51
CA PHE A 82 7.52 6.60 -3.29
C PHE A 82 7.78 5.80 -4.57
N ILE A 83 8.52 4.71 -4.45
CA ILE A 83 8.75 3.78 -5.54
C ILE A 83 8.33 2.37 -5.10
N ALA A 84 7.70 1.62 -6.00
CA ALA A 84 7.56 0.18 -5.84
C ALA A 84 8.09 -0.56 -7.08
N GLU A 85 8.83 -1.63 -6.84
CA GLU A 85 9.43 -2.47 -7.88
C GLU A 85 9.19 -3.95 -7.58
N ASN A 86 8.67 -4.70 -8.57
CA ASN A 86 8.43 -6.15 -8.47
C ASN A 86 7.50 -6.55 -7.30
N VAL A 87 6.39 -5.83 -7.12
CA VAL A 87 5.41 -6.08 -6.04
C VAL A 87 4.00 -6.19 -6.59
N THR A 88 3.20 -7.10 -6.05
CA THR A 88 1.76 -7.12 -6.22
C THR A 88 1.05 -6.37 -5.09
N PHE A 89 0.17 -5.46 -5.46
CA PHE A 89 -0.82 -4.83 -4.58
C PHE A 89 -2.18 -5.46 -4.85
N GLU A 90 -2.80 -6.04 -3.82
CA GLU A 90 -4.05 -6.77 -3.95
C GLU A 90 -5.10 -6.30 -2.94
N ASN A 91 -6.34 -6.15 -3.39
CA ASN A 91 -7.49 -6.26 -2.52
C ASN A 91 -8.27 -7.53 -2.87
N SER A 92 -8.29 -8.46 -1.92
CA SER A 92 -8.86 -9.80 -2.04
C SER A 92 -10.34 -9.88 -1.65
N ALA A 93 -11.02 -8.73 -1.48
CA ALA A 93 -12.46 -8.72 -1.31
C ALA A 93 -13.15 -9.44 -2.49
N PRO A 94 -14.12 -10.32 -2.22
CA PRO A 94 -14.83 -11.04 -3.28
C PRO A 94 -15.53 -10.11 -4.26
N GLN A 95 -15.65 -10.53 -5.53
CA GLN A 95 -16.43 -9.79 -6.52
C GLN A 95 -17.88 -9.56 -6.03
N GLY A 96 -18.39 -8.34 -6.21
CA GLY A 96 -19.71 -7.95 -5.73
C GLY A 96 -19.75 -7.51 -4.25
N SER A 97 -18.60 -7.37 -3.59
CA SER A 97 -18.50 -6.86 -2.21
C SER A 97 -18.54 -5.33 -2.11
N GLY A 98 -18.72 -4.63 -3.23
CA GLY A 98 -18.59 -3.18 -3.29
C GLY A 98 -17.14 -2.73 -3.43
N GLN A 99 -16.92 -1.41 -3.32
CA GLN A 99 -15.62 -0.80 -3.59
C GLN A 99 -14.53 -1.35 -2.68
N ALA A 100 -13.48 -1.90 -3.29
CA ALA A 100 -12.37 -2.57 -2.61
C ALA A 100 -11.04 -2.21 -3.28
N VAL A 101 -10.34 -1.20 -2.73
CA VAL A 101 -9.16 -0.61 -3.38
C VAL A 101 -7.90 -1.41 -3.05
N ALA A 102 -7.09 -1.75 -4.06
CA ALA A 102 -5.80 -2.44 -3.86
C ALA A 102 -4.69 -1.47 -3.39
N LEU A 103 -4.56 -0.32 -4.05
CA LEU A 103 -3.59 0.72 -3.73
C LEU A 103 -4.26 2.09 -3.85
N ARG A 104 -4.09 2.95 -2.85
CA ARG A 104 -4.33 4.39 -2.94
C ARG A 104 -3.00 5.13 -2.89
N ALA A 105 -2.67 5.89 -3.94
CA ALA A 105 -1.54 6.81 -3.95
C ALA A 105 -2.04 8.24 -4.08
N THR A 106 -1.81 9.06 -3.05
CA THR A 106 -2.12 10.50 -3.05
C THR A 106 -0.86 11.37 -2.93
N ALA A 107 0.31 10.74 -2.95
CA ALA A 107 1.60 11.39 -2.92
C ALA A 107 2.07 11.83 -4.30
N ASP A 108 2.88 12.88 -4.35
CA ASP A 108 3.51 13.34 -5.59
C ASP A 108 4.73 12.47 -5.96
N ARG A 109 5.02 12.38 -7.27
CA ARG A 109 6.18 11.67 -7.85
C ARG A 109 6.28 10.18 -7.47
N CYS A 110 5.13 9.51 -7.34
CA CYS A 110 5.11 8.05 -7.19
C CYS A 110 5.52 7.35 -8.49
N ALA A 111 6.32 6.29 -8.41
CA ALA A 111 6.66 5.44 -9.54
C ALA A 111 6.47 3.94 -9.23
N PHE A 112 6.00 3.18 -10.22
CA PHE A 112 5.70 1.75 -10.08
C PHE A 112 6.31 1.00 -11.26
N TYR A 113 7.22 0.06 -10.99
CA TYR A 113 7.94 -0.69 -12.01
C TYR A 113 7.69 -2.19 -11.84
N ASN A 114 7.20 -2.84 -12.90
CA ASN A 114 6.90 -4.28 -12.86
C ASN A 114 6.00 -4.66 -11.66
N CYS A 115 4.97 -3.85 -11.39
CA CYS A 115 4.00 -4.08 -10.32
C CYS A 115 2.70 -4.65 -10.89
N ARG A 116 1.99 -5.42 -10.07
CA ARG A 116 0.64 -5.91 -10.38
C ARG A 116 -0.37 -5.27 -9.44
N PHE A 117 -1.54 -4.91 -9.95
CA PHE A 117 -2.63 -4.31 -9.18
C PHE A 117 -3.88 -5.15 -9.37
N LEU A 118 -4.32 -5.85 -8.32
CA LEU A 118 -5.38 -6.86 -8.39
C LEU A 118 -6.53 -6.48 -7.46
N GLY A 119 -7.77 -6.55 -7.95
CA GLY A 119 -8.95 -6.29 -7.13
C GLY A 119 -10.25 -6.30 -7.93
N TRP A 120 -11.37 -6.15 -7.21
CA TRP A 120 -12.73 -6.05 -7.74
C TRP A 120 -13.46 -4.82 -7.18
N GLN A 121 -14.71 -4.64 -7.60
CA GLN A 121 -15.66 -3.67 -7.07
C GLN A 121 -17.03 -4.34 -6.84
#